data_AF-A0A1M3L3L8-F1
#
_entry.id   AF-A0A1M3L3L8-F1
#
_cell.length_a   1.000
_cell.length_b   1.000
_cell.length_c   1.000
_cell.angle_alpha   90.00
_cell.angle_beta   90.00
_cell.angle_gamma   90.00
#
_symmetry.space_group_name_H-M   'P 1'
#
loop_
_entity.id
_entity.type
_entity.pdbx_description
1 polymer ?
#
loop_
_entity_poly.entity_id
_entity_poly.type
_entity_poly.pdbx_seq_one_letter_code
_entity_poly.pdbx_strand_id
1 'polypeptide(L)'
;MTNHCKNCRAAIAGRYCSNCGQATSTARLDLHVVWHDLQHGLLHIHKGIFYTLRELFLRPGLTIRSYLDGQRIRHFQPLSMMIVLAALYAWLSHLVHRPMTTHDGIAGTTMAIIVDFVEHHYALAEVILLPVLALCSYLLFRSRGDRYVEWIVIHAFMASQRLVVQIVALPFLSILSSGTAGTVSFIVNMSYLGWATLQLYPSWRAVPTLLRCCMSMVLTLVVVIVVVGAFVLALDY
;
A
#
# COMPACT_ATOMS: atom_id res chain seq x y z
N MET A 1 -18.32 22.05 14.25
CA MET A 1 -18.24 22.16 12.77
C MET A 1 -17.05 23.03 12.45
N THR A 2 -16.13 22.61 11.57
CA THR A 2 -15.01 23.47 11.17
C THR A 2 -15.53 24.48 10.15
N ASN A 3 -15.53 25.76 10.49
CA ASN A 3 -15.92 26.84 9.59
C ASN A 3 -14.87 27.11 8.49
N HIS A 4 -13.78 26.34 8.46
CA HIS A 4 -12.66 26.47 7.52
C HIS A 4 -12.40 25.17 6.77
N CYS A 5 -12.00 25.28 5.51
CA CYS A 5 -11.65 24.15 4.66
C CYS A 5 -10.35 23.48 5.11
N LYS A 6 -10.35 22.15 5.20
CA LYS A 6 -9.15 21.39 5.59
C LYS A 6 -8.00 21.52 4.59
N ASN A 7 -8.30 21.75 3.31
CA ASN A 7 -7.30 21.87 2.26
C ASN A 7 -6.76 23.31 2.10
N CYS A 8 -7.62 24.31 1.89
CA CYS A 8 -7.16 25.68 1.62
C CYS A 8 -7.38 26.68 2.77
N ARG A 9 -7.95 26.26 3.90
CA ARG A 9 -8.26 27.07 5.09
C ARG A 9 -9.26 28.23 4.87
N ALA A 10 -9.78 28.41 3.65
CA ALA A 10 -10.83 29.39 3.37
C ALA A 10 -12.10 29.10 4.20
N ALA A 11 -12.83 30.15 4.56
CA ALA A 11 -14.11 30.03 5.25
C ALA A 11 -15.10 29.25 4.38
N ILE A 12 -15.92 28.39 5.00
CA ILE A 12 -16.90 27.57 4.29
C ILE A 12 -18.32 27.94 4.69
N ALA A 13 -19.15 28.26 3.69
CA ALA A 13 -20.57 28.53 3.85
C ALA A 13 -21.49 27.43 3.24
N GLY A 14 -20.96 26.56 2.37
CA GLY A 14 -21.73 25.57 1.61
C GLY A 14 -21.25 24.12 1.77
N ARG A 15 -21.84 23.20 1.01
CA ARG A 15 -21.45 21.77 0.97
C ARG A 15 -20.07 21.53 0.34
N TYR A 16 -19.60 22.48 -0.47
CA TYR A 16 -18.27 22.48 -1.07
C TYR A 16 -17.59 23.82 -0.83
N CYS A 17 -16.26 23.81 -0.71
CA CYS A 17 -15.46 25.01 -0.60
C CYS A 17 -15.43 25.75 -1.95
N SER A 18 -15.83 27.02 -1.97
CA SER A 18 -15.83 27.85 -3.19
C SER A 18 -14.43 28.11 -3.77
N ASN A 19 -13.38 28.07 -2.94
CA ASN A 19 -12.02 28.37 -3.37
C ASN A 19 -11.31 27.15 -3.98
N CYS A 20 -11.50 25.94 -3.42
CA CYS A 20 -10.76 24.75 -3.86
C CYS A 20 -11.63 23.60 -4.35
N GLY A 21 -12.96 23.66 -4.17
CA GLY A 21 -13.90 22.61 -4.56
C GLY A 21 -14.06 21.47 -3.54
N GLN A 22 -13.31 21.46 -2.43
CA GLN A 22 -13.34 20.34 -1.49
C GLN A 22 -14.69 20.28 -0.75
N ALA A 23 -15.26 19.07 -0.67
CA ALA A 23 -16.44 18.80 0.14
C ALA A 23 -16.21 19.18 1.62
N THR A 24 -17.18 19.87 2.22
CA THR A 24 -17.11 20.38 3.59
C THR A 24 -17.19 19.26 4.62
N SER A 25 -17.95 18.21 4.33
CA SER A 25 -18.08 17.00 5.15
C SER A 25 -16.91 16.04 4.95
N THR A 26 -15.69 16.48 5.27
CA THR A 26 -14.53 15.57 5.35
C THR A 26 -14.45 14.93 6.72
N ALA A 27 -15.34 13.97 6.97
CA ALA A 27 -15.28 13.14 8.17
C ALA A 27 -13.98 12.34 8.24
N ARG A 28 -13.55 12.00 9.45
CA ARG A 28 -12.43 11.08 9.66
C ARG A 28 -12.78 9.73 9.03
N LEU A 29 -11.80 9.05 8.43
CA LEU A 29 -12.02 7.85 7.60
C LEU A 29 -12.69 6.70 8.36
N ASP A 30 -13.84 6.24 7.86
CA ASP A 30 -14.50 5.00 8.29
C ASP A 30 -14.67 4.06 7.08
N LEU A 31 -15.14 2.84 7.33
CA LEU A 31 -15.29 1.83 6.28
C LEU A 31 -16.28 2.26 5.19
N HIS A 32 -17.35 2.96 5.56
CA HIS A 32 -18.36 3.42 4.61
C HIS A 32 -17.79 4.46 3.64
N VAL A 33 -17.04 5.43 4.14
CA VAL A 33 -16.35 6.44 3.32
C VAL A 33 -15.36 5.78 2.38
N VAL A 34 -14.55 4.83 2.89
CA VAL A 34 -13.55 4.14 2.07
C VAL A 34 -14.21 3.28 0.98
N TRP A 35 -15.31 2.61 1.28
CA TRP A 35 -16.07 1.82 0.29
C TRP A 35 -16.72 2.69 -0.78
N HIS A 36 -17.37 3.77 -0.36
CA HIS A 36 -17.96 4.75 -1.29
C HIS A 36 -16.87 5.35 -2.19
N ASP A 37 -15.74 5.75 -1.61
CA ASP A 37 -14.61 6.28 -2.36
C ASP A 37 -14.08 5.27 -3.39
N LEU A 38 -13.97 3.99 -3.01
CA LEU A 38 -13.50 2.92 -3.90
C LEU A 38 -14.34 2.83 -5.19
N GLN A 39 -15.66 2.84 -5.06
CA GLN A 39 -16.59 2.74 -6.20
C GLN A 39 -16.44 3.92 -7.17
N HIS A 40 -16.38 5.14 -6.65
CA HIS A 40 -16.24 6.33 -7.50
C HIS A 40 -14.87 6.42 -8.18
N GLY A 41 -13.80 6.04 -7.49
CA GLY A 41 -12.45 6.15 -8.02
C GLY A 41 -12.15 5.20 -9.18
N LEU A 42 -12.78 4.02 -9.20
CA LEU A 42 -12.62 3.07 -10.31
C LEU A 42 -13.36 3.54 -11.58
N LEU A 43 -14.46 4.26 -11.43
CA LEU A 43 -15.28 4.76 -12.55
C LEU A 43 -14.75 6.09 -13.11
N HIS A 44 -14.01 6.86 -12.32
CA HIS A 44 -13.50 8.16 -12.72
C HIS A 44 -11.99 8.29 -12.47
N ILE A 45 -11.20 7.73 -13.38
CA ILE A 45 -9.74 7.91 -13.38
C ILE A 45 -9.42 9.38 -13.72
N HIS A 46 -9.10 10.15 -12.69
CA HIS A 46 -8.89 11.60 -12.77
C HIS A 46 -7.41 11.99 -12.77
N LYS A 47 -7.15 13.27 -13.10
CA LYS A 47 -5.82 13.93 -13.08
C LYS A 47 -5.05 13.79 -11.74
N GLY A 48 -5.73 13.42 -10.66
CA GLY A 48 -5.12 13.27 -9.33
C GLY A 48 -4.12 12.12 -9.21
N ILE A 49 -4.17 11.09 -10.08
CA ILE A 49 -3.30 9.91 -9.94
C ILE A 49 -1.82 10.26 -10.10
N PHE A 50 -1.47 11.05 -11.12
CA PHE A 50 -0.09 11.49 -11.37
C PHE A 50 0.43 12.41 -10.28
N TYR A 51 -0.40 13.34 -9.81
CA TYR A 51 -0.05 14.20 -8.67
C TYR A 51 0.25 13.36 -7.43
N THR A 52 -0.61 12.39 -7.13
CA THR A 52 -0.47 11.52 -5.95
C THR A 52 0.76 10.64 -6.05
N LEU A 53 1.02 10.03 -7.20
CA LEU A 53 2.24 9.25 -7.44
C LEU A 53 3.49 10.09 -7.21
N ARG A 54 3.59 11.25 -7.87
CA ARG A 54 4.74 12.16 -7.70
C ARG A 54 4.97 12.48 -6.23
N GLU A 55 3.90 12.82 -5.52
CA GLU A 55 3.94 13.17 -4.10
C GLU A 55 4.38 11.99 -3.21
N LEU A 56 3.91 10.76 -3.51
CA LEU A 56 4.36 9.54 -2.82
C LEU A 56 5.83 9.22 -3.05
N PHE A 57 6.39 9.51 -4.23
CA PHE A 57 7.81 9.30 -4.49
C PHE A 57 8.72 10.39 -3.90
N LEU A 58 8.19 11.59 -3.62
CA LEU A 58 8.98 12.71 -3.10
C LEU A 58 8.85 12.91 -1.58
N ARG A 59 7.67 12.67 -1.03
CA ARG A 59 7.35 12.91 0.39
C ARG A 59 6.19 12.05 0.89
N PRO A 60 6.32 10.71 0.85
CA PRO A 60 5.23 9.77 1.09
C PRO A 60 4.52 9.97 2.44
N GLY A 61 5.27 10.13 3.53
CA GLY A 61 4.69 10.31 4.86
C GLY A 61 3.89 11.61 4.99
N LEU A 62 4.34 12.71 4.37
CA LEU A 62 3.61 13.98 4.37
C LEU A 62 2.34 13.90 3.52
N THR A 63 2.41 13.23 2.37
CA THR A 63 1.28 12.98 1.47
C THR A 63 0.21 12.14 2.16
N ILE A 64 0.61 11.01 2.74
CA ILE A 64 -0.27 10.12 3.49
C ILE A 64 -0.89 10.89 4.66
N ARG A 65 -0.09 11.63 5.44
CA ARG A 65 -0.59 12.41 6.58
C ARG A 65 -1.63 13.44 6.17
N SER A 66 -1.35 14.19 5.11
CA SER A 66 -2.26 15.22 4.59
C SER A 66 -3.60 14.62 4.13
N TYR A 67 -3.56 13.43 3.52
CA TYR A 67 -4.77 12.68 3.15
C TYR A 67 -5.59 12.26 4.38
N LEU A 68 -4.93 11.69 5.40
CA LEU A 68 -5.57 11.25 6.65
C LEU A 68 -6.19 12.44 7.41
N ASP A 69 -5.50 13.58 7.43
CA ASP A 69 -5.99 14.83 8.03
C ASP A 69 -7.15 15.46 7.24
N GLY A 70 -7.45 14.95 6.04
CA GLY A 70 -8.63 15.28 5.25
C GLY A 70 -8.40 16.23 4.07
N GLN A 71 -7.16 16.46 3.65
CA GLN A 71 -6.82 17.25 2.46
C GLN A 71 -6.92 16.41 1.18
N ARG A 72 -8.11 15.88 0.86
CA ARG A 72 -8.25 14.79 -0.11
C ARG A 72 -8.41 15.23 -1.57
N ILE A 73 -8.79 16.48 -1.84
CA ILE A 73 -9.24 16.89 -3.19
C ILE A 73 -8.17 16.75 -4.29
N ARG A 74 -6.89 16.90 -3.96
CA ARG A 74 -5.80 16.76 -4.94
C ARG A 74 -5.33 15.32 -5.10
N HIS A 75 -5.62 14.47 -4.11
CA HIS A 75 -5.14 13.10 -4.05
C HIS A 75 -6.13 12.15 -4.69
N PHE A 76 -5.62 11.17 -5.41
CA PHE A 76 -6.41 10.06 -5.90
C PHE A 76 -6.71 9.10 -4.76
N GLN A 77 -7.86 8.43 -4.81
CA GLN A 77 -8.31 7.56 -3.72
C GLN A 77 -7.37 6.35 -3.58
N PRO A 78 -6.80 6.10 -2.39
CA PRO A 78 -5.70 5.15 -2.20
C PRO A 78 -6.02 3.72 -2.65
N LEU A 79 -7.21 3.18 -2.32
CA LEU A 79 -7.58 1.82 -2.71
C LEU A 79 -7.83 1.71 -4.22
N SER A 80 -8.54 2.68 -4.81
CA SER A 80 -8.77 2.72 -6.26
C SER A 80 -7.45 2.83 -7.01
N MET A 81 -6.51 3.63 -6.49
CA MET A 81 -5.15 3.77 -7.01
C MET A 81 -4.41 2.44 -7.01
N MET A 82 -4.42 1.74 -5.88
CA MET A 82 -3.78 0.44 -5.73
C MET A 82 -4.38 -0.57 -6.73
N ILE A 83 -5.71 -0.64 -6.84
CA ILE A 83 -6.37 -1.59 -7.76
C ILE A 83 -6.04 -1.28 -9.22
N VAL A 84 -6.10 -0.01 -9.64
CA VAL A 84 -5.74 0.40 -11.01
C VAL A 84 -4.30 0.04 -11.32
N LEU A 85 -3.36 0.30 -10.40
CA LEU A 85 -1.95 -0.04 -10.57
C LEU A 85 -1.70 -1.55 -10.50
N ALA A 86 -2.45 -2.29 -9.70
CA ALA A 86 -2.38 -3.75 -9.61
C ALA A 86 -2.84 -4.39 -10.93
N ALA A 87 -3.95 -3.91 -11.50
CA ALA A 87 -4.43 -4.33 -12.81
C ALA A 87 -3.43 -4.01 -13.92
N LEU A 88 -2.85 -2.79 -13.90
CA LEU A 88 -1.81 -2.39 -14.85
C LEU A 88 -0.56 -3.27 -14.74
N TYR A 89 -0.07 -3.52 -13.52
CA TYR A 89 1.06 -4.42 -13.29
C TYR A 89 0.75 -5.83 -13.78
N ALA A 90 -0.40 -6.39 -13.42
CA ALA A 90 -0.79 -7.74 -13.83
C ALA A 90 -0.79 -7.84 -15.37
N TRP A 91 -1.43 -6.90 -16.06
CA TRP A 91 -1.46 -6.86 -17.52
C TRP A 91 -0.05 -6.76 -18.13
N LEU A 92 0.79 -5.83 -17.67
CA LEU A 92 2.15 -5.67 -18.18
C LEU A 92 3.04 -6.88 -17.88
N SER A 93 2.86 -7.51 -16.71
CA SER A 93 3.65 -8.66 -16.30
C SER A 93 3.45 -9.88 -17.18
N HIS A 94 2.25 -10.05 -17.77
CA HIS A 94 1.98 -11.11 -18.75
C HIS A 94 2.70 -10.90 -20.09
N LEU A 95 3.10 -9.68 -20.42
CA LEU A 95 3.82 -9.38 -21.65
C LEU A 95 5.32 -9.69 -21.56
N VAL A 96 5.84 -9.86 -20.34
CA VAL A 96 7.27 -10.08 -20.08
C VAL A 96 7.52 -11.56 -19.81
N HIS A 97 8.42 -12.17 -20.59
CA HIS A 97 8.89 -13.52 -20.32
C HIS A 97 9.75 -13.49 -19.05
N ARG A 98 9.30 -14.18 -18.00
CA ARG A 98 10.04 -14.28 -16.75
C ARG A 98 10.93 -15.51 -16.79
N PRO A 99 12.24 -15.38 -16.47
CA PRO A 99 13.07 -16.56 -16.27
C PRO A 99 12.50 -17.36 -15.09
N MET A 100 12.40 -18.67 -15.26
CA MET A 100 11.95 -19.56 -14.20
C MET A 100 12.92 -19.49 -13.02
N THR A 101 12.41 -19.12 -11.86
CA THR A 101 13.14 -19.09 -10.58
C THR A 101 13.01 -20.44 -9.91
N THR A 102 14.12 -21.17 -9.72
CA THR A 102 14.13 -22.40 -8.92
C THR A 102 14.44 -22.06 -7.47
N HIS A 103 13.55 -22.50 -6.57
CA HIS A 103 13.67 -22.26 -5.12
C HIS A 103 14.14 -23.53 -4.40
N ASP A 104 15.29 -24.07 -4.82
CA ASP A 104 15.77 -25.40 -4.42
C ASP A 104 15.96 -25.55 -2.89
N GLY A 105 16.27 -24.46 -2.18
CA GLY A 105 16.48 -24.45 -0.73
C GLY A 105 15.21 -24.55 0.12
N ILE A 106 14.03 -24.35 -0.47
CA ILE A 106 12.74 -24.39 0.24
C ILE A 106 11.73 -25.35 -0.40
N ALA A 107 12.17 -26.17 -1.37
CA ALA A 107 11.32 -27.11 -2.09
C ALA A 107 10.53 -28.01 -1.13
N GLY A 108 9.25 -28.22 -1.43
CA GLY A 108 8.34 -29.05 -0.62
C GLY A 108 7.85 -28.41 0.69
N THR A 109 8.21 -27.16 0.98
CA THR A 109 7.72 -26.44 2.18
C THR A 109 6.53 -25.54 1.88
N THR A 110 5.77 -25.16 2.90
CA THR A 110 4.75 -24.10 2.80
C THR A 110 5.34 -22.77 2.26
N MET A 111 6.63 -22.50 2.51
CA MET A 111 7.28 -21.29 2.00
C MET A 111 7.40 -21.33 0.48
N ALA A 112 7.70 -22.48 -0.11
CA ALA A 112 7.78 -22.60 -1.56
C ALA A 112 6.44 -22.27 -2.22
N ILE A 113 5.32 -22.76 -1.65
CA ILE A 113 3.97 -22.46 -2.14
C ILE A 113 3.68 -20.95 -2.08
N ILE A 114 4.04 -20.30 -0.97
CA ILE A 114 3.81 -18.86 -0.78
C ILE A 114 4.67 -18.04 -1.76
N VAL A 115 5.96 -18.36 -1.88
CA VAL A 115 6.89 -17.64 -2.76
C VAL A 115 6.46 -17.80 -4.22
N ASP A 116 6.15 -19.01 -4.66
CA ASP A 116 5.66 -19.29 -6.01
C ASP A 116 4.38 -18.51 -6.33
N PHE A 117 3.41 -18.52 -5.41
CA PHE A 117 2.19 -17.75 -5.56
C PHE A 117 2.44 -16.24 -5.64
N VAL A 118 3.29 -15.70 -4.76
CA VAL A 118 3.62 -14.26 -4.76
C VAL A 118 4.36 -13.86 -6.03
N GLU A 119 5.25 -14.70 -6.55
CA GLU A 119 5.97 -14.43 -7.80
C GLU A 119 5.02 -14.43 -9.00
N HIS A 120 4.11 -15.40 -9.11
CA HIS A 120 3.16 -15.51 -10.22
C HIS A 120 1.99 -14.53 -10.13
N HIS A 121 1.58 -14.17 -8.91
CA HIS A 121 0.39 -13.37 -8.63
C HIS A 121 0.65 -12.15 -7.77
N TYR A 122 1.80 -11.49 -7.94
CA TYR A 122 2.25 -10.36 -7.10
C TYR A 122 1.19 -9.27 -6.88
N ALA A 123 0.52 -8.80 -7.95
CA ALA A 123 -0.53 -7.80 -7.84
C ALA A 123 -1.71 -8.25 -6.96
N LEU A 124 -2.12 -9.51 -7.12
CA LEU A 124 -3.21 -10.09 -6.34
C LEU A 124 -2.78 -10.35 -4.89
N ALA A 125 -1.53 -10.78 -4.67
CA ALA A 125 -0.95 -10.92 -3.34
C ALA A 125 -0.94 -9.59 -2.58
N GLU A 126 -0.53 -8.48 -3.20
CA GLU A 126 -0.57 -7.14 -2.58
C GLU A 126 -1.99 -6.75 -2.16
N VAL A 127 -3.00 -7.03 -3.00
CA VAL A 127 -4.41 -6.70 -2.70
C VAL A 127 -4.96 -7.57 -1.57
N ILE A 128 -4.73 -8.90 -1.62
CA ILE A 128 -5.24 -9.86 -0.63
C ILE A 128 -4.56 -9.67 0.73
N LEU A 129 -3.25 -9.42 0.74
CA LEU A 129 -2.49 -9.29 1.97
C LEU A 129 -2.62 -7.91 2.62
N LEU A 130 -3.15 -6.91 1.90
CA LEU A 130 -3.31 -5.55 2.43
C LEU A 130 -4.04 -5.50 3.78
N PRO A 131 -5.21 -6.14 3.99
CA PRO A 131 -5.90 -6.10 5.28
C PRO A 131 -5.08 -6.73 6.41
N VAL A 132 -4.39 -7.84 6.12
CA VAL A 132 -3.54 -8.55 7.10
C VAL A 132 -2.35 -7.69 7.50
N LEU A 133 -1.68 -7.08 6.52
CA LEU A 133 -0.55 -6.18 6.76
C LEU A 133 -0.99 -4.92 7.53
N ALA A 134 -2.13 -4.34 7.17
CA ALA A 134 -2.72 -3.22 7.87
C ALA A 134 -3.09 -3.57 9.32
N LEU A 135 -3.60 -4.78 9.56
CA LEU A 135 -3.95 -5.24 10.90
C LEU A 135 -2.69 -5.42 11.76
N CYS A 136 -1.67 -6.09 11.23
CA CYS A 136 -0.40 -6.28 11.92
C CYS A 136 0.26 -4.94 12.28
N SER A 137 0.27 -3.99 11.35
CA SER A 137 0.78 -2.64 11.61
C SER A 137 -0.07 -1.90 12.64
N TYR A 138 -1.40 -1.95 12.52
CA TYR A 138 -2.31 -1.33 13.47
C TYR A 138 -2.05 -1.81 14.91
N LEU A 139 -1.89 -3.13 15.11
CA LEU A 139 -1.62 -3.70 16.44
C LEU A 139 -0.29 -3.22 17.04
N LEU A 140 0.77 -3.11 16.22
CA LEU A 140 2.11 -2.70 16.67
C LEU A 140 2.24 -1.18 16.87
N PHE A 141 1.43 -0.39 16.15
CA PHE A 141 1.44 1.07 16.22
C PHE A 141 0.20 1.65 16.94
N ARG A 142 -0.60 0.82 17.62
CA ARG A 142 -1.86 1.21 18.28
C ARG A 142 -1.76 2.39 19.25
N SER A 143 -0.56 2.64 19.81
CA SER A 143 -0.31 3.78 20.71
C SER A 143 -0.45 5.15 20.04
N ARG A 144 -0.63 5.22 18.72
CA ARG A 144 -0.79 6.46 17.94
C ARG A 144 -2.21 6.99 17.86
N GLY A 145 -3.23 6.18 18.17
CA GLY A 145 -4.64 6.58 18.06
C GLY A 145 -5.18 6.63 16.62
N ASP A 146 -4.41 6.18 15.63
CA ASP A 146 -4.88 5.94 14.26
C ASP A 146 -5.82 4.73 14.25
N ARG A 147 -6.89 4.78 13.45
CA ARG A 147 -7.86 3.69 13.32
C ARG A 147 -7.35 2.62 12.35
N TYR A 148 -7.83 1.39 12.49
CA TYR A 148 -7.53 0.31 11.54
C TYR A 148 -7.80 0.71 10.07
N VAL A 149 -8.88 1.45 9.82
CA VAL A 149 -9.21 1.98 8.48
C VAL A 149 -8.14 2.95 7.95
N GLU A 150 -7.51 3.72 8.82
CA GLU A 150 -6.42 4.62 8.44
C GLU A 150 -5.17 3.81 8.06
N TRP A 151 -4.91 2.69 8.74
CA TRP A 151 -3.84 1.75 8.37
C TRP A 151 -4.08 1.07 7.02
N ILE A 152 -5.33 0.73 6.67
CA ILE A 152 -5.70 0.27 5.33
C ILE A 152 -5.30 1.32 4.28
N VAL A 153 -5.65 2.58 4.53
CA VAL A 153 -5.33 3.70 3.62
C VAL A 153 -3.82 3.96 3.51
N ILE A 154 -3.09 3.91 4.62
CA ILE A 154 -1.62 4.03 4.64
C ILE A 154 -0.99 2.96 3.76
N HIS A 155 -1.37 1.69 3.97
CA HIS A 155 -0.82 0.57 3.22
C HIS A 155 -1.25 0.55 1.76
N ALA A 156 -2.45 1.04 1.42
CA ALA A 156 -2.89 1.18 0.03
C ALA A 156 -2.03 2.18 -0.76
N PHE A 157 -1.66 3.32 -0.14
CA PHE A 157 -0.71 4.26 -0.76
C PHE A 157 0.69 3.66 -0.91
N MET A 158 1.18 2.95 0.11
CA MET A 158 2.48 2.29 0.03
C MET A 158 2.48 1.17 -1.03
N ALA A 159 1.41 0.38 -1.13
CA ALA A 159 1.23 -0.65 -2.15
C ALA A 159 1.20 -0.04 -3.55
N SER A 160 0.50 1.08 -3.74
CA SER A 160 0.49 1.83 -5.01
C SER A 160 1.91 2.20 -5.46
N GLN A 161 2.75 2.66 -4.54
CA GLN A 161 4.15 2.98 -4.86
C GLN A 161 4.96 1.72 -5.20
N ARG A 162 4.82 0.63 -4.42
CA ARG A 162 5.50 -0.65 -4.70
C ARG A 162 5.13 -1.21 -6.06
N LEU A 163 3.86 -1.15 -6.43
CA LEU A 163 3.37 -1.54 -7.75
C LEU A 163 4.02 -0.72 -8.86
N VAL A 164 4.19 0.59 -8.68
CA VAL A 164 4.92 1.42 -9.67
C VAL A 164 6.40 1.03 -9.76
N VAL A 165 7.07 0.79 -8.64
CA VAL A 165 8.46 0.29 -8.65
C VAL A 165 8.56 -1.01 -9.44
N GLN A 166 7.62 -1.93 -9.21
CA GLN A 166 7.57 -3.21 -9.90
C GLN A 166 7.26 -3.06 -11.40
N ILE A 167 6.34 -2.18 -11.78
CA ILE A 167 6.07 -1.84 -13.19
C ILE A 167 7.34 -1.30 -13.87
N VAL A 168 8.06 -0.40 -13.21
CA VAL A 168 9.31 0.17 -13.75
C VAL A 168 10.43 -0.88 -13.80
N ALA A 169 10.43 -1.86 -12.89
CA ALA A 169 11.42 -2.93 -12.87
C ALA A 169 11.22 -3.98 -13.98
N LEU A 170 9.98 -4.18 -14.48
CA LEU A 170 9.64 -5.17 -15.51
C LEU A 170 10.60 -5.21 -16.73
N PRO A 171 10.92 -4.08 -17.41
CA PRO A 171 11.83 -4.11 -18.56
C PRO A 171 13.27 -4.52 -18.21
N PHE A 172 13.69 -4.39 -16.95
CA PHE A 172 15.05 -4.71 -16.49
C PHE A 172 15.20 -6.17 -16.02
N LEU A 173 14.11 -6.93 -15.96
CA LEU A 173 14.14 -8.33 -15.51
C LEU A 173 14.92 -9.27 -16.44
N SER A 174 15.09 -8.89 -17.71
CA SER A 174 15.89 -9.66 -18.68
C SER A 174 17.40 -9.43 -18.55
N ILE A 175 17.80 -8.33 -17.91
CA ILE A 175 19.21 -7.91 -17.76
C ILE A 175 19.78 -8.36 -16.41
N LEU A 176 18.95 -8.30 -15.37
CA LEU A 176 19.31 -8.71 -14.02
C LEU A 176 19.10 -10.22 -13.86
N SER A 177 20.02 -10.90 -13.18
CA SER A 177 19.73 -12.24 -12.69
C SER A 177 18.50 -12.19 -11.77
N SER A 178 17.65 -13.21 -11.82
CA SER A 178 16.39 -13.24 -11.06
C SER A 178 16.61 -13.00 -9.55
N GLY A 179 17.66 -13.61 -8.98
CA GLY A 179 18.06 -13.38 -7.59
C GLY A 179 18.42 -11.92 -7.30
N THR A 180 19.24 -11.29 -8.15
CA THR A 180 19.62 -9.87 -7.97
C THR A 180 18.42 -8.92 -8.06
N ALA A 181 17.50 -9.15 -9.00
CA ALA A 181 16.29 -8.33 -9.15
C ALA A 181 15.39 -8.41 -7.91
N GLY A 182 15.22 -9.61 -7.35
CA GLY A 182 14.48 -9.83 -6.11
C GLY A 182 15.11 -9.11 -4.92
N THR A 183 16.42 -9.24 -4.72
CA THR A 183 17.14 -8.56 -3.63
C THR A 183 17.05 -7.04 -3.75
N VAL A 184 17.26 -6.47 -4.95
CA VAL A 184 17.16 -5.03 -5.18
C VAL A 184 15.74 -4.53 -4.86
N SER A 185 14.71 -5.23 -5.35
CA SER A 185 13.32 -4.89 -5.08
C SER A 185 12.99 -4.92 -3.59
N PHE A 186 13.48 -5.95 -2.87
CA PHE A 186 13.31 -6.05 -1.42
C PHE A 186 13.94 -4.86 -0.69
N ILE A 187 15.19 -4.52 -1.01
CA ILE A 187 15.90 -3.38 -0.40
C ILE A 187 15.14 -2.08 -0.65
N VAL A 188 14.75 -1.82 -1.91
CA VAL A 188 13.98 -0.62 -2.28
C VAL A 188 12.67 -0.53 -1.49
N ASN A 189 11.94 -1.63 -1.39
CA ASN A 189 10.66 -1.68 -0.66
C ASN A 189 10.84 -1.48 0.85
N MET A 190 11.88 -2.07 1.46
CA MET A 190 12.20 -1.87 2.88
C MET A 190 12.61 -0.42 3.16
N SER A 191 13.49 0.14 2.32
CA SER A 191 13.93 1.53 2.45
C SER A 191 12.77 2.50 2.31
N TYR A 192 11.87 2.26 1.35
CA TYR A 192 10.68 3.08 1.16
C TYR A 192 9.72 2.98 2.35
N LEU A 193 9.42 1.77 2.85
CA LEU A 193 8.55 1.61 4.02
C LEU A 193 9.13 2.34 5.24
N GLY A 194 10.43 2.17 5.49
CA GLY A 194 11.12 2.87 6.57
C GLY A 194 11.05 4.39 6.40
N TRP A 195 11.36 4.91 5.23
CA TRP A 195 11.28 6.35 4.94
C TRP A 195 9.86 6.91 5.11
N ALA A 196 8.86 6.26 4.52
CA ALA A 196 7.48 6.69 4.58
C ALA A 196 6.94 6.70 6.01
N THR A 197 7.25 5.67 6.81
CA THR A 197 6.81 5.61 8.21
C THR A 197 7.53 6.62 9.09
N LEU A 198 8.84 6.81 8.92
CA LEU A 198 9.59 7.85 9.65
C LEU A 198 9.05 9.26 9.34
N GLN A 199 8.73 9.54 8.08
CA GLN A 199 8.17 10.82 7.67
C GLN A 199 6.70 10.99 8.11
N LEU A 200 5.92 9.91 8.16
CA LEU A 200 4.55 9.92 8.70
C LEU A 200 4.55 10.21 10.21
N TYR A 201 5.63 9.84 10.88
CA TYR A 201 5.77 9.83 12.33
C TYR A 201 7.03 10.56 12.83
N PRO A 202 7.21 11.85 12.49
CA PRO A 202 8.46 12.58 12.74
C PRO A 202 8.79 12.77 14.22
N SER A 203 7.79 12.67 15.10
CA SER A 203 7.96 12.76 16.55
C SER A 203 8.52 11.49 17.21
N TRP A 204 8.61 10.37 16.48
CA TRP A 204 9.11 9.10 17.03
C TRP A 204 10.58 8.87 16.70
N ARG A 205 11.28 8.20 17.62
CA ARG A 205 12.67 7.78 17.39
C ARG A 205 12.74 6.80 16.23
N ALA A 206 13.77 6.93 15.41
CA ALA A 206 13.87 6.16 14.16
C ALA A 206 13.95 4.64 14.39
N VAL A 207 14.87 4.19 15.27
CA VAL A 207 15.14 2.76 15.48
C VAL A 207 13.88 1.99 15.95
N PRO A 208 13.14 2.42 17.00
CA PRO A 208 11.91 1.73 17.39
C PRO A 208 10.81 1.75 16.33
N THR A 209 10.77 2.76 15.47
CA THR A 209 9.80 2.84 14.36
C THR A 209 10.14 1.80 13.29
N LEU A 210 11.41 1.71 12.90
CA LEU A 210 11.89 0.71 11.95
C LEU A 210 11.72 -0.71 12.47
N LEU A 211 12.02 -0.96 13.75
CA LEU A 211 11.81 -2.27 14.37
C LEU A 211 10.33 -2.69 14.31
N ARG A 212 9.39 -1.78 14.58
CA ARG A 212 7.96 -2.06 14.45
C ARG A 212 7.54 -2.34 12.99
N CYS A 213 8.17 -1.69 12.01
CA CYS A 213 7.94 -1.99 10.60
C CYS A 213 8.38 -3.42 10.25
N CYS A 214 9.60 -3.79 10.63
CA CYS A 214 10.11 -5.14 10.44
C CYS A 214 9.23 -6.17 11.16
N MET A 215 8.85 -5.91 12.42
CA MET A 215 7.96 -6.79 13.18
C MET A 215 6.59 -6.94 12.51
N SER A 216 6.04 -5.88 11.91
CA SER A 216 4.77 -5.96 11.19
C SER A 216 4.87 -6.89 9.98
N MET A 217 6.00 -6.86 9.26
CA MET A 217 6.23 -7.72 8.10
C MET A 217 6.43 -9.17 8.51
N VAL A 218 7.23 -9.41 9.55
CA VAL A 218 7.42 -10.75 10.12
C VAL A 218 6.09 -11.32 10.60
N LEU A 219 5.29 -10.53 11.32
CA LEU A 219 3.97 -10.97 11.80
C LEU A 219 3.02 -11.28 10.63
N THR A 220 3.02 -10.45 9.59
CA THR A 220 2.22 -10.70 8.37
C THR A 220 2.65 -12.01 7.71
N LEU A 221 3.96 -12.25 7.59
CA LEU A 221 4.49 -13.50 7.04
C LEU A 221 4.06 -14.69 7.88
N VAL A 222 4.22 -14.64 9.22
CA VAL A 222 3.78 -15.72 10.12
C VAL A 222 2.30 -16.02 9.95
N VAL A 223 1.44 -15.00 9.87
CA VAL A 223 0.00 -15.18 9.63
C VAL A 223 -0.25 -15.90 8.30
N VAL A 224 0.42 -15.50 7.22
CA VAL A 224 0.27 -16.16 5.91
C VAL A 224 0.72 -17.61 5.97
N ILE A 225 1.85 -17.90 6.61
CA ILE A 225 2.37 -19.27 6.77
C ILE A 225 1.37 -20.15 7.51
N VAL A 226 0.81 -19.66 8.62
CA VAL A 226 -0.15 -20.42 9.42
C VAL A 226 -1.43 -20.68 8.62
N VAL A 227 -1.94 -19.67 7.91
CA VAL A 227 -3.17 -19.81 7.10
C VAL A 227 -2.97 -20.78 5.96
N VAL A 228 -1.90 -20.63 5.17
CA VAL A 228 -1.62 -21.52 4.04
C VAL A 228 -1.28 -22.92 4.53
N GLY A 229 -0.51 -23.05 5.60
CA GLY A 229 -0.19 -24.35 6.21
C GLY A 229 -1.43 -25.08 6.70
N ALA A 230 -2.35 -24.39 7.37
CA ALA A 230 -3.62 -24.96 7.79
C ALA A 230 -4.50 -25.38 6.60
N PHE A 231 -4.50 -24.59 5.52
CA PHE A 231 -5.23 -24.92 4.29
C PHE A 231 -4.66 -26.16 3.60
N VAL A 232 -3.33 -26.26 3.46
CA VAL A 232 -2.66 -27.43 2.87
C VAL A 232 -2.98 -28.67 3.69
N LEU A 233 -2.83 -28.61 5.01
CA LEU A 233 -3.18 -29.73 5.89
C LEU A 233 -4.64 -30.15 5.73
N ALA A 234 -5.57 -29.20 5.58
CA ALA A 234 -7.00 -29.51 5.42
C ALA A 234 -7.36 -30.13 4.07
N LEU A 235 -6.50 -30.03 3.05
CA LEU A 235 -6.70 -30.65 1.73
C LEU A 235 -6.04 -32.02 1.61
N ASP A 236 -5.02 -32.31 2.43
CA ASP A 236 -4.33 -33.59 2.48
C ASP A 236 -5.03 -34.63 3.40
N TYR A 237 -6.18 -34.29 3.99
CA TYR A 237 -7.12 -35.19 4.70
C TYR A 237 -8.43 -35.35 3.92
#